data_AF-A0A8H7DEL2-F1
#
_entry.id   AF-A0A8H7DEL2-F1
#
_cell.length_a   1.000
_cell.length_b   1.000
_cell.length_c   1.000
_cell.angle_alpha   90.00
_cell.angle_beta   90.00
_cell.angle_gamma   90.00
#
_symmetry.space_group_name_H-M   'P 1'
#
loop_
_entity.id
_entity.type
_entity.pdbx_description
1 polymer ?
#
loop_
_entity_poly.entity_id
_entity_poly.type
_entity_poly.pdbx_seq_one_letter_code
_entity_poly.pdbx_strand_id
1 'polypeptide(L)'
;MGIESKVISPHVITETLARHTVSPMNLFIVDFLDPGAEPIKVTVQEGDDLTDLKEKILAQWGSRGLGLAPGDLRLWKPNQRIPLTHGTWANTLQGSGHKLEPIATVLVLTDDVLELGPRTTSKPGVVNVIAQVLPPRQRDVASPPPNADQSEERDTIGTMNARYRNLIQNARGSKSPSQSAKSANYRDVQRGDYPIYDGRYNPAHDISTMAPPIQLYNPAFARFINDAANPALEIPDNVVLATADLMSKASAIYEDENTRKIRIRPALKNAISYGITQMISDDRTTPDGVIMWTMSGTDGSLNEAVALLIEEEKRELGEGGCDASTQASFSMLKYWVQSNNDAVRGRCCCPTFLIAFAGPWLAVLGAVLTDKCIVQRLTDFMWMGNGAVLNDGTCRRIARVLYSLTRSLGHLREYYVALTPTNDPDPSRFFPYTKSFLSSGMPVHFEYVEALERDSGCVTFLCRTVEDTPRTVVAWPPELLYCGSVDHSHDAPSYQPLKMIVMEYIDGKTAAQLQNNLPEDFAAQLSEIISVLHTGGYVFGDLRLPNIMVAKKQVKLIDFDWAGKVGLAKYPIHLARNISWPMGVMALGQIEKAHDLEMLRDLITTTVA
;
A
#
# COMPACT_ATOMS: atom_id res chain seq x y z
N MET A 1 -10.28 -26.55 -48.11
CA MET A 1 -11.75 -26.42 -48.16
C MET A 1 -12.11 -25.18 -47.35
N GLY A 2 -13.00 -24.32 -47.85
CA GLY A 2 -13.42 -23.12 -47.13
C GLY A 2 -14.61 -23.39 -46.20
N ILE A 3 -14.80 -22.51 -45.20
CA ILE A 3 -16.05 -22.35 -44.44
C ILE A 3 -16.34 -20.85 -44.44
N GLU A 4 -17.62 -20.50 -44.62
CA GLU A 4 -18.02 -19.18 -45.11
C GLU A 4 -18.19 -18.12 -44.00
N SER A 5 -17.86 -16.88 -44.33
CA SER A 5 -18.15 -15.70 -43.50
C SER A 5 -19.63 -15.33 -43.57
N LYS A 6 -20.41 -15.60 -42.52
CA LYS A 6 -21.76 -15.04 -42.38
C LYS A 6 -21.69 -13.56 -42.00
N VAL A 7 -21.83 -12.70 -43.00
CA VAL A 7 -22.03 -11.25 -42.80
C VAL A 7 -23.40 -11.03 -42.14
N ILE A 8 -23.41 -10.40 -40.97
CA ILE A 8 -24.65 -9.93 -40.32
C ILE A 8 -24.91 -8.51 -40.81
N SER A 9 -26.14 -8.25 -41.27
CA SER A 9 -26.53 -6.94 -41.81
C SER A 9 -26.61 -5.88 -40.70
N PRO A 10 -26.10 -4.64 -40.90
CA PRO A 10 -26.13 -3.56 -39.91
C PRO A 10 -27.53 -3.25 -39.34
N HIS A 11 -28.60 -3.47 -40.11
CA HIS A 11 -29.98 -3.20 -39.66
C HIS A 11 -30.44 -4.04 -38.46
N VAL A 12 -29.89 -5.24 -38.25
CA VAL A 12 -30.32 -6.13 -37.14
C VAL A 12 -29.80 -5.64 -35.78
N ILE A 13 -28.69 -4.89 -35.77
CA ILE A 13 -28.10 -4.30 -34.56
C ILE A 13 -28.95 -3.11 -34.10
N THR A 14 -29.47 -2.29 -35.04
CA THR A 14 -30.26 -1.09 -34.73
C THR A 14 -31.60 -1.36 -34.05
N GLU A 15 -32.28 -2.48 -34.32
CA GLU A 15 -33.54 -2.81 -33.62
C GLU A 15 -33.32 -3.41 -32.22
N THR A 16 -32.14 -4.01 -31.95
CA THR A 16 -31.85 -4.66 -30.67
C THR A 16 -31.38 -3.65 -29.61
N LEU A 17 -30.77 -2.53 -30.01
CA LEU A 17 -30.36 -1.44 -29.11
C LEU A 17 -31.49 -0.47 -28.73
N ALA A 18 -32.68 -0.58 -29.34
CA ALA A 18 -33.77 0.38 -29.18
C ALA A 18 -34.63 0.22 -27.91
N ARG A 19 -34.21 -0.63 -26.95
CA ARG A 19 -34.97 -0.88 -25.71
C ARG A 19 -34.06 -1.18 -24.51
N HIS A 20 -33.67 -0.14 -23.79
CA HIS A 20 -33.83 0.03 -22.33
C HIS A 20 -33.47 1.49 -22.02
N THR A 21 -34.45 2.39 -22.07
CA THR A 21 -34.33 3.72 -21.47
C THR A 21 -34.99 3.65 -20.11
N VAL A 22 -34.20 3.56 -19.03
CA VAL A 22 -34.76 3.52 -17.67
C VAL A 22 -35.32 4.90 -17.33
N SER A 23 -36.65 4.97 -17.14
CA SER A 23 -37.32 6.21 -16.77
C SER A 23 -36.72 6.78 -15.47
N PRO A 24 -36.42 8.10 -15.40
CA PRO A 24 -35.70 8.68 -14.29
C PRO A 24 -36.41 8.46 -12.95
N MET A 25 -35.64 7.94 -11.99
CA MET A 25 -36.14 7.48 -10.70
C MET A 25 -36.13 8.61 -9.67
N ASN A 26 -37.13 8.65 -8.80
CA ASN A 26 -37.29 9.72 -7.82
C ASN A 26 -37.00 9.16 -6.42
N LEU A 27 -35.97 9.71 -5.78
CA LEU A 27 -35.54 9.38 -4.42
C LEU A 27 -35.98 10.49 -3.46
N PHE A 28 -36.53 10.11 -2.31
CA PHE A 28 -36.88 11.04 -1.24
C PHE A 28 -35.79 10.98 -0.17
N ILE A 29 -35.17 12.13 0.10
CA ILE A 29 -33.99 12.23 0.94
C ILE A 29 -34.38 12.87 2.26
N VAL A 30 -34.08 12.19 3.36
CA VAL A 30 -34.43 12.62 4.71
C VAL A 30 -33.16 12.98 5.49
N ASP A 31 -33.13 14.15 6.12
CA ASP A 31 -31.96 14.61 6.88
C ASP A 31 -31.91 13.94 8.28
N PHE A 32 -30.70 13.53 8.69
CA PHE A 32 -30.46 12.93 10.01
C PHE A 32 -30.31 13.96 11.14
N LEU A 33 -29.70 15.12 10.86
CA LEU A 33 -29.45 16.19 11.83
C LEU A 33 -30.68 17.09 12.03
N ASP A 34 -31.60 17.11 11.08
CA ASP A 34 -32.89 17.80 11.20
C ASP A 34 -34.06 16.85 10.87
N PRO A 35 -34.51 16.05 11.86
CA PRO A 35 -35.58 15.07 11.65
C PRO A 35 -36.97 15.69 11.46
N GLY A 36 -37.09 17.02 11.59
CA GLY A 36 -38.31 17.79 11.37
C GLY A 36 -38.43 18.39 9.97
N ALA A 37 -37.33 18.45 9.19
CA ALA A 37 -37.35 18.95 7.82
C ALA A 37 -38.23 18.09 6.89
N GLU A 38 -38.84 18.74 5.88
CA GLU A 38 -39.55 18.01 4.82
C GLU A 38 -38.55 17.25 3.93
N PRO A 39 -38.85 15.99 3.55
CA PRO A 39 -37.97 15.22 2.66
C PRO A 39 -37.83 15.86 1.28
N ILE A 40 -36.58 16.16 0.87
CA ILE A 40 -36.29 16.68 -0.48
C ILE A 40 -36.43 15.56 -1.52
N LYS A 41 -36.61 15.93 -2.80
CA LYS A 41 -36.95 14.99 -3.88
C LYS A 41 -35.90 15.06 -5.00
N VAL A 42 -34.90 14.18 -4.93
CA VAL A 42 -33.84 14.09 -5.93
C VAL A 42 -34.25 13.14 -7.06
N THR A 43 -33.93 13.50 -8.29
CA THR A 43 -34.17 12.67 -9.48
C THR A 43 -32.84 12.11 -9.96
N VAL A 44 -32.77 10.79 -10.16
CA VAL A 44 -31.59 10.09 -10.67
C VAL A 44 -31.85 9.47 -12.03
N GLN A 45 -30.79 9.33 -12.82
CA GLN A 45 -30.79 8.86 -14.21
C GLN A 45 -29.97 7.58 -14.36
N GLU A 46 -30.09 6.91 -15.50
CA GLU A 46 -29.32 5.72 -15.84
C GLU A 46 -27.84 6.09 -16.03
N GLY A 47 -26.97 5.61 -15.13
CA GLY A 47 -25.55 5.94 -15.08
C GLY A 47 -25.11 6.82 -13.90
N ASP A 48 -26.04 7.37 -13.11
CA ASP A 48 -25.72 8.11 -11.88
C ASP A 48 -25.11 7.19 -10.80
N ASP A 49 -24.01 7.60 -10.17
CA ASP A 49 -23.42 6.93 -9.00
C ASP A 49 -23.84 7.57 -7.66
N LEU A 50 -23.27 7.05 -6.54
CA LEU A 50 -23.52 7.59 -5.21
C LEU A 50 -22.81 8.93 -4.93
N THR A 51 -21.91 9.38 -5.79
CA THR A 51 -21.30 10.71 -5.79
C THR A 51 -22.26 11.70 -6.45
N ASP A 52 -22.76 11.36 -7.66
CA ASP A 52 -23.79 12.14 -8.38
C ASP A 52 -25.03 12.38 -7.51
N LEU A 53 -25.49 11.35 -6.80
CA LEU A 53 -26.62 11.47 -5.87
C LEU A 53 -26.33 12.47 -4.74
N LYS A 54 -25.12 12.49 -4.18
CA LYS A 54 -24.76 13.45 -3.12
C LYS A 54 -24.66 14.87 -3.63
N GLU A 55 -24.11 15.09 -4.82
CA GLU A 55 -24.06 16.42 -5.43
C GLU A 55 -25.48 16.97 -5.67
N LYS A 56 -26.39 16.12 -6.16
CA LYS A 56 -27.80 16.47 -6.37
C LYS A 56 -28.55 16.71 -5.04
N ILE A 57 -28.15 16.06 -3.94
CA ILE A 57 -28.62 16.36 -2.57
C ILE A 57 -28.12 17.74 -2.11
N LEU A 58 -26.81 18.01 -2.21
CA LEU A 58 -26.20 19.27 -1.80
C LEU A 58 -26.80 20.47 -2.56
N ALA A 59 -27.00 20.32 -3.87
CA ALA A 59 -27.65 21.33 -4.71
C ALA A 59 -29.09 21.64 -4.26
N GLN A 60 -29.88 20.63 -3.85
CA GLN A 60 -31.24 20.84 -3.33
C GLN A 60 -31.28 21.39 -1.90
N TRP A 61 -30.23 21.18 -1.09
CA TRP A 61 -30.12 21.77 0.25
C TRP A 61 -29.69 23.25 0.25
N GLY A 62 -29.24 23.80 -0.88
CA GLY A 62 -28.99 25.24 -1.04
C GLY A 62 -28.03 25.80 0.01
N SER A 63 -28.50 26.74 0.84
CA SER A 63 -27.71 27.35 1.92
C SER A 63 -27.23 26.36 3.00
N ARG A 64 -27.88 25.19 3.13
CA ARG A 64 -27.44 24.10 4.03
C ARG A 64 -26.41 23.17 3.36
N GLY A 65 -26.32 23.19 2.03
CA GLY A 65 -25.26 22.52 1.25
C GLY A 65 -24.00 23.37 1.07
N LEU A 66 -24.07 24.70 1.26
CA LEU A 66 -22.92 25.59 1.13
C LEU A 66 -21.79 25.20 2.11
N GLY A 67 -20.62 24.88 1.55
CA GLY A 67 -19.44 24.49 2.33
C GLY A 67 -19.35 23.01 2.70
N LEU A 68 -20.30 22.17 2.27
CA LEU A 68 -20.22 20.71 2.37
C LEU A 68 -19.85 20.10 1.00
N ALA A 69 -18.94 19.14 1.00
CA ALA A 69 -18.59 18.35 -0.19
C ALA A 69 -19.28 16.97 -0.18
N PRO A 70 -19.32 16.24 -1.31
CA PRO A 70 -19.81 14.85 -1.36
C PRO A 70 -19.06 13.88 -0.42
N GLY A 71 -17.85 14.24 0.04
CA GLY A 71 -17.12 13.50 1.08
C GLY A 71 -17.71 13.65 2.49
N ASP A 72 -18.37 14.77 2.78
CA ASP A 72 -18.97 15.05 4.10
C ASP A 72 -20.36 14.42 4.26
N LEU A 73 -20.92 13.87 3.18
CA LEU A 73 -22.21 13.18 3.17
C LEU A 73 -22.06 11.66 3.23
N ARG A 74 -22.71 11.04 4.23
CA ARG A 74 -22.98 9.59 4.28
C ARG A 74 -24.45 9.33 3.96
N LEU A 75 -24.69 8.48 2.97
CA LEU A 75 -26.05 8.05 2.61
C LEU A 75 -26.35 6.68 3.21
N TRP A 76 -27.60 6.46 3.60
CA TRP A 76 -28.07 5.21 4.20
C TRP A 76 -29.40 4.74 3.59
N LYS A 77 -29.53 3.44 3.33
CA LYS A 77 -30.75 2.75 2.91
C LYS A 77 -31.56 2.36 4.14
N PRO A 78 -32.78 2.87 4.37
CA PRO A 78 -33.62 2.47 5.49
C PRO A 78 -33.94 0.97 5.44
N ASN A 79 -33.86 0.29 6.58
CA ASN A 79 -34.17 -1.15 6.69
C ASN A 79 -35.69 -1.41 6.56
N GLN A 80 -36.52 -0.37 6.71
CA GLN A 80 -37.98 -0.37 6.49
C GLN A 80 -38.43 0.94 5.83
N ARG A 81 -39.58 0.93 5.15
CA ARG A 81 -40.11 2.11 4.45
C ARG A 81 -40.57 3.20 5.43
N ILE A 82 -39.81 4.29 5.52
CA ILE A 82 -40.21 5.50 6.25
C ILE A 82 -41.43 6.15 5.56
N PRO A 83 -42.53 6.44 6.27
CA PRO A 83 -43.61 7.26 5.72
C PRO A 83 -43.18 8.72 5.59
N LEU A 84 -43.42 9.34 4.43
CA LEU A 84 -43.06 10.76 4.15
C LEU A 84 -44.03 11.77 4.81
N THR A 85 -44.73 11.36 5.87
CA THR A 85 -45.63 12.22 6.65
C THR A 85 -44.84 12.97 7.73
N HIS A 86 -45.08 14.27 7.84
CA HIS A 86 -44.37 15.19 8.74
C HIS A 86 -44.20 14.62 10.17
N GLY A 87 -42.98 14.64 10.70
CA GLY A 87 -42.62 14.11 12.03
C GLY A 87 -42.49 12.58 12.15
N THR A 88 -42.87 11.79 11.15
CA THR A 88 -42.81 10.30 11.25
C THR A 88 -41.37 9.79 11.31
N TRP A 89 -40.45 10.46 10.61
CA TRP A 89 -39.02 10.18 10.71
C TRP A 89 -38.46 10.51 12.09
N ALA A 90 -38.78 11.68 12.67
CA ALA A 90 -38.38 12.05 14.02
C ALA A 90 -38.77 10.98 15.07
N ASN A 91 -40.02 10.48 15.01
CA ASN A 91 -40.49 9.40 15.89
C ASN A 91 -39.69 8.09 15.69
N THR A 92 -39.38 7.75 14.44
CA THR A 92 -38.57 6.56 14.09
C THR A 92 -37.15 6.67 14.66
N LEU A 93 -36.53 7.84 14.50
CA LEU A 93 -35.19 8.12 15.01
C LEU A 93 -35.16 8.19 16.54
N GLN A 94 -36.17 8.77 17.19
CA GLN A 94 -36.31 8.77 18.65
C GLN A 94 -36.41 7.34 19.20
N GLY A 95 -37.22 6.47 18.56
CA GLY A 95 -37.34 5.06 18.92
C GLY A 95 -36.05 4.24 18.77
N SER A 96 -35.12 4.67 17.91
CA SER A 96 -33.78 4.06 17.76
C SER A 96 -32.76 4.52 18.80
N GLY A 97 -33.09 5.50 19.65
CA GLY A 97 -32.12 6.18 20.50
C GLY A 97 -31.17 7.12 19.73
N HIS A 98 -31.67 7.74 18.66
CA HIS A 98 -30.93 8.63 17.75
C HIS A 98 -29.72 7.99 17.05
N LYS A 99 -29.84 6.72 16.64
CA LYS A 99 -28.80 5.94 15.95
C LYS A 99 -29.31 5.37 14.63
N LEU A 100 -28.48 5.37 13.59
CA LEU A 100 -28.87 4.88 12.27
C LEU A 100 -28.64 3.38 12.11
N GLU A 101 -27.62 2.84 12.77
CA GLU A 101 -27.19 1.44 12.68
C GLU A 101 -28.31 0.41 12.96
N PRO A 102 -29.30 0.63 13.86
CA PRO A 102 -30.40 -0.31 14.04
C PRO A 102 -31.48 -0.23 12.96
N ILE A 103 -31.60 0.90 12.25
CA ILE A 103 -32.77 1.24 11.40
C ILE A 103 -32.42 1.46 9.92
N ALA A 104 -31.14 1.58 9.57
CA ALA A 104 -30.66 1.78 8.21
C ALA A 104 -29.27 1.15 8.00
N THR A 105 -28.95 0.84 6.74
CA THR A 105 -27.67 0.30 6.30
C THR A 105 -26.92 1.37 5.49
N VAL A 106 -25.62 1.55 5.72
CA VAL A 106 -24.80 2.53 4.96
C VAL A 106 -24.72 2.10 3.48
N LEU A 107 -24.88 3.06 2.56
CA LEU A 107 -24.65 2.85 1.14
C LEU A 107 -23.15 3.01 0.81
N VAL A 108 -22.60 2.07 0.04
CA VAL A 108 -21.19 2.01 -0.35
C VAL A 108 -21.02 2.19 -1.85
N LEU A 109 -19.88 2.72 -2.30
CA LEU A 109 -19.60 3.11 -3.70
C LEU A 109 -19.67 1.98 -4.76
N THR A 110 -20.08 0.77 -4.38
CA THR A 110 -20.36 -0.37 -5.28
C THR A 110 -21.86 -0.63 -5.46
N ASP A 111 -22.73 0.06 -4.71
CA ASP A 111 -24.18 -0.11 -4.79
C ASP A 111 -24.73 0.71 -5.96
N ASP A 112 -25.31 0.04 -6.96
CA ASP A 112 -26.06 0.70 -8.04
C ASP A 112 -27.30 1.40 -7.45
N VAL A 113 -27.44 2.70 -7.73
CA VAL A 113 -28.54 3.55 -7.24
C VAL A 113 -29.91 3.04 -7.72
N LEU A 114 -29.96 2.31 -8.84
CA LEU A 114 -31.16 1.67 -9.38
C LEU A 114 -31.59 0.42 -8.58
N GLU A 115 -30.69 -0.24 -7.85
CA GLU A 115 -31.01 -1.37 -6.95
C GLU A 115 -31.58 -0.94 -5.57
N LEU A 116 -31.85 0.35 -5.40
CA LEU A 116 -32.45 0.87 -4.16
C LEU A 116 -33.96 0.63 -4.03
N GLY A 117 -34.63 0.16 -5.10
CA GLY A 117 -36.08 -0.05 -5.13
C GLY A 117 -36.60 -1.46 -4.79
N PRO A 118 -37.75 -1.59 -4.09
CA PRO A 118 -38.40 -2.88 -3.86
C PRO A 118 -39.13 -3.38 -5.12
N ARG A 119 -38.76 -4.57 -5.63
CA ARG A 119 -39.50 -5.26 -6.70
C ARG A 119 -40.77 -5.95 -6.15
N THR A 120 -41.82 -5.19 -5.83
CA THR A 120 -43.14 -5.73 -5.47
C THR A 120 -44.28 -5.07 -6.26
N THR A 121 -45.32 -5.84 -6.56
CA THR A 121 -46.32 -5.55 -7.61
C THR A 121 -47.47 -4.63 -7.17
N SER A 122 -47.31 -3.84 -6.11
CA SER A 122 -48.40 -3.03 -5.51
C SER A 122 -47.96 -1.61 -5.09
N LYS A 123 -48.15 -0.67 -6.02
CA LYS A 123 -47.88 0.79 -5.96
C LYS A 123 -46.38 1.19 -6.12
N PRO A 124 -45.99 1.75 -7.27
CA PRO A 124 -44.62 2.24 -7.52
C PRO A 124 -44.33 3.61 -6.87
N GLY A 125 -43.06 4.01 -6.87
CA GLY A 125 -42.69 5.44 -6.93
C GLY A 125 -42.19 6.13 -5.65
N VAL A 126 -41.86 5.42 -4.57
CA VAL A 126 -41.21 6.01 -3.38
C VAL A 126 -40.09 5.10 -2.87
N VAL A 127 -38.86 5.56 -3.02
CA VAL A 127 -37.66 5.01 -2.36
C VAL A 127 -37.04 6.12 -1.54
N ASN A 128 -36.63 5.78 -0.32
CA ASN A 128 -36.11 6.74 0.64
C ASN A 128 -34.61 6.50 0.86
N VAL A 129 -33.86 7.58 1.03
CA VAL A 129 -32.46 7.56 1.46
C VAL A 129 -32.32 8.51 2.64
N ILE A 130 -31.57 8.14 3.68
CA ILE A 130 -31.24 9.06 4.77
C ILE A 130 -29.89 9.69 4.46
N ALA A 131 -29.83 11.01 4.47
CA ALA A 131 -28.59 11.77 4.34
C ALA A 131 -28.10 12.22 5.72
N GLN A 132 -26.91 11.75 6.07
CA GLN A 132 -26.19 12.13 7.28
C GLN A 132 -25.00 13.00 6.89
N VAL A 133 -25.06 14.30 7.22
CA VAL A 133 -23.87 15.14 7.26
C VAL A 133 -22.98 14.61 8.38
N LEU A 134 -21.74 14.29 8.03
CA LEU A 134 -20.71 13.92 9.00
C LEU A 134 -20.22 15.19 9.71
N PRO A 135 -19.89 15.14 11.01
CA PRO A 135 -19.22 16.27 11.64
C PRO A 135 -17.92 16.55 10.87
N PRO A 136 -17.56 17.83 10.65
CA PRO A 136 -16.31 18.16 9.98
C PRO A 136 -15.18 17.48 10.74
N ARG A 137 -14.33 16.73 10.02
CA ARG A 137 -13.20 16.01 10.65
C ARG A 137 -12.47 17.01 11.56
N GLN A 138 -12.38 16.69 12.85
CA GLN A 138 -11.42 17.37 13.73
C GLN A 138 -10.04 17.03 13.17
N ARG A 139 -9.55 17.92 12.31
CA ARG A 139 -8.14 18.03 12.04
C ARG A 139 -7.54 18.52 13.34
N ASP A 140 -6.79 17.67 14.03
CA ASP A 140 -5.83 18.10 15.04
C ASP A 140 -4.64 18.81 14.36
N VAL A 141 -4.96 19.86 13.59
CA VAL A 141 -4.08 20.99 13.37
C VAL A 141 -4.14 21.76 14.67
N ALA A 142 -3.22 21.41 15.58
CA ALA A 142 -2.80 22.35 16.60
C ALA A 142 -2.27 23.59 15.86
N SER A 143 -3.06 24.66 15.82
CA SER A 143 -2.55 25.97 15.39
C SER A 143 -1.34 26.30 16.27
N PRO A 144 -0.16 26.61 15.70
CA PRO A 144 0.97 27.02 16.51
C PRO A 144 0.58 28.28 17.30
N PRO A 145 1.09 28.46 18.53
CA PRO A 145 0.79 29.66 19.30
C PRO A 145 1.26 30.90 18.51
N PRO A 146 0.51 32.01 18.52
CA PRO A 146 0.88 33.24 17.82
C PRO A 146 2.00 33.96 18.59
N ASN A 147 3.22 33.40 18.51
CA ASN A 147 4.55 33.96 18.76
C ASN A 147 5.61 32.82 18.80
N ALA A 148 5.52 31.84 17.90
CA ALA A 148 6.65 30.96 17.58
C ALA A 148 7.39 31.51 16.36
N ASP A 149 8.72 31.61 16.42
CA ASP A 149 9.55 32.01 15.29
C ASP A 149 9.43 30.99 14.14
N GLN A 150 9.60 31.46 12.90
CA GLN A 150 9.56 30.62 11.69
C GLN A 150 10.87 29.82 11.50
N SER A 151 11.41 29.29 12.59
CA SER A 151 12.69 28.57 12.69
C SER A 151 12.56 27.11 13.13
N GLU A 152 11.34 26.62 13.39
CA GLU A 152 11.10 25.17 13.52
C GLU A 152 11.15 24.51 12.13
N GLU A 153 12.36 24.13 11.72
CA GLU A 153 12.58 23.24 10.58
C GLU A 153 11.82 21.91 10.78
N ARG A 154 11.48 21.24 9.67
CA ARG A 154 10.69 20.00 9.70
C ARG A 154 11.47 18.87 10.34
N ASP A 155 11.23 18.60 11.63
CA ASP A 155 11.75 17.40 12.29
C ASP A 155 10.99 16.13 11.85
N THR A 156 11.22 15.76 10.58
CA THR A 156 10.67 14.54 9.96
C THR A 156 11.22 13.29 10.67
N ILE A 157 12.48 13.31 11.13
CA ILE A 157 13.08 12.21 11.88
C ILE A 157 12.46 12.07 13.28
N GLY A 158 12.21 13.15 14.01
CA GLY A 158 11.46 13.15 15.26
C GLY A 158 10.01 12.71 15.09
N THR A 159 9.36 13.10 14.00
CA THR A 159 8.02 12.63 13.61
C THR A 159 8.00 11.11 13.39
N MET A 160 8.98 10.56 12.67
CA MET A 160 9.14 9.11 12.50
C MET A 160 9.47 8.41 13.82
N ASN A 161 10.32 9.00 14.67
CA ASN A 161 10.59 8.49 16.03
C ASN A 161 9.36 8.53 16.95
N ALA A 162 8.43 9.47 16.77
CA ALA A 162 7.17 9.53 17.50
C ALA A 162 6.20 8.42 17.04
N ARG A 163 5.98 8.29 15.72
CA ARG A 163 5.20 7.19 15.13
C ARG A 163 5.73 5.82 15.54
N TYR A 164 7.05 5.62 15.43
CA TYR A 164 7.76 4.41 15.86
C TYR A 164 7.52 4.08 17.34
N ARG A 165 7.68 5.04 18.27
CA ARG A 165 7.42 4.79 19.70
C ARG A 165 5.97 4.37 19.95
N ASN A 166 5.01 5.01 19.28
CA ASN A 166 3.60 4.68 19.41
C ASN A 166 3.27 3.30 18.82
N LEU A 167 3.85 2.94 17.67
CA LEU A 167 3.77 1.60 17.08
C LEU A 167 4.28 0.53 18.05
N ILE A 168 5.45 0.75 18.68
CA ILE A 168 6.01 -0.19 19.68
C ILE A 168 5.09 -0.32 20.90
N GLN A 169 4.54 0.80 21.42
CA GLN A 169 3.61 0.77 22.56
C GLN A 169 2.29 0.04 22.21
N ASN A 170 1.71 0.33 21.05
CA ASN A 170 0.48 -0.31 20.56
C ASN A 170 0.70 -1.83 20.37
N ALA A 171 1.78 -2.22 19.71
CA ALA A 171 2.15 -3.62 19.49
C ALA A 171 2.47 -4.37 20.79
N ARG A 172 3.07 -3.73 21.79
CA ARG A 172 3.20 -4.31 23.14
C ARG A 172 1.83 -4.63 23.74
N GLY A 173 0.90 -3.68 23.71
CA GLY A 173 -0.47 -3.83 24.24
C GLY A 173 -1.44 -4.66 23.39
N SER A 174 -1.10 -5.04 22.16
CA SER A 174 -2.00 -5.74 21.24
C SER A 174 -2.27 -7.20 21.63
N LYS A 175 -3.32 -7.80 21.03
CA LYS A 175 -3.65 -9.23 21.17
C LYS A 175 -2.50 -10.12 20.66
N SER A 176 -2.46 -11.39 21.09
CA SER A 176 -1.48 -12.38 20.60
C SER A 176 -1.57 -12.55 19.07
N PRO A 177 -0.50 -12.98 18.37
CA PRO A 177 -0.50 -13.10 16.92
C PRO A 177 -1.66 -13.94 16.37
N SER A 178 -1.90 -15.11 16.97
CA SER A 178 -3.01 -16.02 16.65
C SER A 178 -4.41 -15.45 16.88
N GLN A 179 -4.56 -14.38 17.67
CA GLN A 179 -5.83 -13.67 17.81
C GLN A 179 -5.89 -12.49 16.84
N SER A 180 -4.82 -11.69 16.74
CA SER A 180 -4.70 -10.55 15.83
C SER A 180 -4.88 -10.96 14.35
N ALA A 181 -4.38 -12.14 13.97
CA ALA A 181 -4.48 -12.69 12.62
C ALA A 181 -5.86 -13.25 12.24
N LYS A 182 -6.81 -13.34 13.18
CA LYS A 182 -8.18 -13.75 12.84
C LYS A 182 -8.85 -12.70 11.97
N SER A 183 -9.56 -13.13 10.93
CA SER A 183 -10.09 -12.26 9.86
C SER A 183 -10.74 -10.96 10.36
N ALA A 184 -11.60 -11.02 11.38
CA ALA A 184 -12.21 -9.84 11.99
C ALA A 184 -11.21 -8.93 12.72
N ASN A 185 -10.34 -9.49 13.57
CA ASN A 185 -9.33 -8.72 14.31
C ASN A 185 -8.32 -8.06 13.36
N TYR A 186 -7.88 -8.78 12.33
CA TYR A 186 -6.95 -8.25 11.32
C TYR A 186 -7.59 -7.11 10.52
N ARG A 187 -8.83 -7.27 10.05
CA ARG A 187 -9.62 -6.18 9.42
C ARG A 187 -9.74 -4.94 10.31
N ASP A 188 -9.84 -5.14 11.62
CA ASP A 188 -9.93 -4.05 12.60
C ASP A 188 -8.56 -3.41 12.90
N VAL A 189 -7.45 -4.18 12.83
CA VAL A 189 -6.07 -3.63 12.84
C VAL A 189 -5.78 -2.82 11.56
N GLN A 190 -6.15 -3.32 10.39
CA GLN A 190 -6.02 -2.60 9.10
C GLN A 190 -6.95 -1.37 8.97
N ARG A 191 -7.67 -1.02 10.04
CA ARG A 191 -8.46 0.21 10.20
C ARG A 191 -7.85 1.19 11.22
N GLY A 192 -6.98 0.72 12.10
CA GLY A 192 -6.34 1.55 13.13
C GLY A 192 -5.14 2.34 12.61
N ASP A 193 -4.56 3.16 13.49
CA ASP A 193 -3.45 4.07 13.15
C ASP A 193 -2.12 3.34 12.87
N TYR A 194 -2.01 2.07 13.27
CA TYR A 194 -0.81 1.23 13.18
C TYR A 194 -1.11 -0.09 12.46
N PRO A 195 -1.48 -0.07 11.16
CA PRO A 195 -1.74 -1.26 10.38
C PRO A 195 -0.43 -1.99 10.05
N ILE A 196 -0.54 -3.26 9.62
CA ILE A 196 0.56 -3.94 8.93
C ILE A 196 0.59 -3.46 7.48
N TYR A 197 1.75 -3.03 6.98
CA TYR A 197 1.92 -2.59 5.61
C TYR A 197 2.25 -3.80 4.72
N ASP A 198 1.22 -4.62 4.44
CA ASP A 198 1.27 -5.78 3.54
C ASP A 198 0.39 -5.64 2.28
N GLY A 199 0.03 -4.40 1.93
CA GLY A 199 -0.80 -4.07 0.77
C GLY A 199 -2.30 -4.40 0.90
N ARG A 200 -2.72 -5.03 2.01
CA ARG A 200 -4.12 -5.35 2.29
C ARG A 200 -4.72 -4.27 3.19
N TYR A 201 -5.90 -3.76 2.84
CA TYR A 201 -6.54 -2.62 3.51
C TYR A 201 -7.97 -2.95 3.94
N ASN A 202 -8.55 -2.12 4.81
CA ASN A 202 -9.97 -2.18 5.13
C ASN A 202 -10.74 -1.26 4.17
N PRO A 203 -11.67 -1.76 3.32
CA PRO A 203 -12.35 -0.93 2.32
C PRO A 203 -13.27 0.15 2.90
N ALA A 204 -13.57 0.12 4.20
CA ALA A 204 -14.27 1.18 4.91
C ALA A 204 -13.34 2.26 5.50
N HIS A 205 -12.02 2.20 5.22
CA HIS A 205 -11.04 3.16 5.73
C HIS A 205 -9.93 3.46 4.71
N ASP A 206 -9.80 4.73 4.35
CA ASP A 206 -8.88 5.22 3.33
C ASP A 206 -7.45 5.43 3.90
N ILE A 207 -6.80 4.32 4.25
CA ILE A 207 -5.36 4.27 4.56
C ILE A 207 -4.70 3.30 3.57
N SER A 208 -3.77 3.82 2.76
CA SER A 208 -2.90 2.98 1.96
C SER A 208 -1.96 2.18 2.86
N THR A 209 -2.06 0.85 2.79
CA THR A 209 -1.13 -0.09 3.46
C THR A 209 -0.05 -0.61 2.50
N MET A 210 0.13 0.06 1.35
CA MET A 210 1.29 -0.11 0.48
C MET A 210 2.51 0.58 1.11
N ALA A 211 3.70 0.07 0.84
CA ALA A 211 4.97 0.58 1.34
C ALA A 211 6.11 0.23 0.36
N PRO A 212 7.28 0.91 0.42
CA PRO A 212 8.41 0.65 -0.48
C PRO A 212 8.86 -0.83 -0.48
N PRO A 213 9.38 -1.37 -1.60
CA PRO A 213 9.86 -2.75 -1.67
C PRO A 213 10.94 -3.06 -0.62
N ILE A 214 10.77 -4.11 0.18
CA ILE A 214 11.63 -4.37 1.36
C ILE A 214 13.11 -4.59 1.02
N GLN A 215 13.43 -4.98 -0.22
CA GLN A 215 14.81 -5.06 -0.70
C GLN A 215 15.57 -3.74 -0.69
N LEU A 216 14.87 -2.60 -0.67
CA LEU A 216 15.47 -1.27 -0.47
C LEU A 216 15.99 -1.07 0.96
N TYR A 217 15.52 -1.84 1.94
CA TYR A 217 15.96 -1.78 3.34
C TYR A 217 17.00 -2.86 3.70
N ASN A 218 17.07 -3.98 2.97
CA ASN A 218 18.14 -4.96 3.13
C ASN A 218 18.39 -5.80 1.85
N PRO A 219 19.66 -5.95 1.38
CA PRO A 219 19.99 -6.68 0.16
C PRO A 219 19.70 -8.20 0.21
N ALA A 220 19.58 -8.81 1.40
CA ALA A 220 19.25 -10.23 1.51
C ALA A 220 17.90 -10.58 0.86
N PHE A 221 16.93 -9.65 0.86
CA PHE A 221 15.66 -9.84 0.16
C PHE A 221 15.80 -9.79 -1.37
N ALA A 222 16.63 -8.88 -1.91
CA ALA A 222 16.94 -8.87 -3.35
C ALA A 222 17.69 -10.14 -3.77
N ARG A 223 18.68 -10.59 -2.99
CA ARG A 223 19.37 -11.87 -3.22
C ARG A 223 18.39 -13.04 -3.26
N PHE A 224 17.43 -13.10 -2.33
CA PHE A 224 16.40 -14.14 -2.30
C PHE A 224 15.55 -14.14 -3.57
N ILE A 225 15.00 -12.97 -3.95
CA ILE A 225 14.15 -12.84 -5.15
C ILE A 225 14.89 -13.30 -6.40
N ASN A 226 16.14 -12.85 -6.58
CA ASN A 226 16.95 -13.22 -7.74
C ASN A 226 17.30 -14.71 -7.77
N ASP A 227 17.81 -15.26 -6.68
CA ASP A 227 18.21 -16.68 -6.60
C ASP A 227 17.00 -17.61 -6.74
N ALA A 228 15.84 -17.24 -6.17
CA ALA A 228 14.61 -18.02 -6.28
C ALA A 228 14.04 -18.02 -7.72
N ALA A 229 14.20 -16.90 -8.43
CA ALA A 229 13.79 -16.78 -9.83
C ALA A 229 14.81 -17.39 -10.83
N ASN A 230 16.09 -17.50 -10.46
CA ASN A 230 17.18 -17.90 -11.35
C ASN A 230 17.10 -19.40 -11.76
N PRO A 231 16.70 -19.75 -13.00
CA PRO A 231 16.58 -21.14 -13.40
C PRO A 231 17.94 -21.88 -13.39
N ALA A 232 19.04 -21.16 -13.58
CA ALA A 232 20.40 -21.66 -13.66
C ALA A 232 21.14 -21.68 -12.30
N LEU A 233 20.47 -21.34 -11.18
CA LEU A 233 21.04 -21.58 -9.86
C LEU A 233 21.18 -23.09 -9.63
N GLU A 234 22.42 -23.57 -9.51
CA GLU A 234 22.70 -24.95 -9.12
C GLU A 234 22.27 -25.20 -7.68
N ILE A 235 21.55 -26.31 -7.45
CA ILE A 235 21.00 -26.68 -6.16
C ILE A 235 21.70 -27.97 -5.70
N PRO A 236 22.36 -28.00 -4.54
CA PRO A 236 22.99 -29.22 -4.03
C PRO A 236 21.97 -30.37 -3.90
N ASP A 237 22.32 -31.57 -4.38
CA ASP A 237 21.37 -32.71 -4.40
C ASP A 237 20.86 -33.09 -3.00
N ASN A 238 21.64 -32.87 -1.93
CA ASN A 238 21.17 -33.07 -0.55
C ASN A 238 20.01 -32.12 -0.17
N VAL A 239 19.97 -30.90 -0.73
CA VAL A 239 18.86 -29.95 -0.53
C VAL A 239 17.64 -30.36 -1.37
N VAL A 240 17.84 -30.90 -2.57
CA VAL A 240 16.76 -31.47 -3.39
C VAL A 240 16.14 -32.69 -2.68
N LEU A 241 16.95 -33.60 -2.15
CA LEU A 241 16.51 -34.78 -1.41
C LEU A 241 15.80 -34.40 -0.09
N ALA A 242 16.32 -33.44 0.67
CA ALA A 242 15.66 -32.92 1.86
C ALA A 242 14.33 -32.21 1.53
N THR A 243 14.24 -31.55 0.38
CA THR A 243 12.99 -30.97 -0.12
C THR A 243 11.97 -32.05 -0.50
N ALA A 244 12.39 -33.16 -1.12
CA ALA A 244 11.51 -34.28 -1.43
C ALA A 244 10.94 -34.94 -0.16
N ASP A 245 11.76 -35.14 0.87
CA ASP A 245 11.34 -35.60 2.20
C ASP A 245 10.34 -34.63 2.85
N LEU A 246 10.62 -33.32 2.80
CA LEU A 246 9.72 -32.27 3.29
C LEU A 246 8.37 -32.28 2.56
N MET A 247 8.36 -32.34 1.22
CA MET A 247 7.14 -32.44 0.40
C MET A 247 6.35 -33.71 0.74
N SER A 248 7.02 -34.85 0.90
CA SER A 248 6.36 -36.10 1.28
C SER A 248 5.70 -36.03 2.67
N LYS A 249 6.29 -35.28 3.61
CA LYS A 249 5.73 -35.07 4.95
C LYS A 249 4.64 -33.99 4.99
N ALA A 250 4.77 -32.94 4.18
CA ALA A 250 3.76 -31.88 4.01
C ALA A 250 2.51 -32.37 3.27
N SER A 251 2.63 -33.44 2.49
CA SER A 251 1.51 -34.13 1.81
C SER A 251 0.60 -34.92 2.76
N ALA A 252 1.02 -35.18 4.01
CA ALA A 252 0.23 -35.94 4.97
C ALA A 252 -0.71 -35.01 5.76
N ILE A 253 -1.95 -35.47 5.93
CA ILE A 253 -2.94 -34.83 6.81
C ILE A 253 -2.75 -35.42 8.22
N TYR A 254 -2.58 -34.56 9.22
CA TYR A 254 -2.24 -34.95 10.59
C TYR A 254 -3.41 -34.74 11.55
N GLU A 255 -3.59 -35.66 12.50
CA GLU A 255 -4.66 -35.58 13.52
C GLU A 255 -4.49 -34.36 14.43
N ASP A 256 -3.26 -34.01 14.82
CA ASP A 256 -2.99 -32.86 15.69
C ASP A 256 -1.75 -32.04 15.25
N GLU A 257 -1.71 -30.80 15.72
CA GLU A 257 -0.73 -29.78 15.33
C GLU A 257 0.68 -30.07 15.88
N ASN A 258 0.78 -30.72 17.05
CA ASN A 258 2.05 -31.08 17.66
C ASN A 258 2.68 -32.31 16.96
N THR A 259 1.89 -33.34 16.64
CA THR A 259 2.35 -34.46 15.80
C THR A 259 2.83 -33.98 14.44
N ARG A 260 2.12 -33.01 13.82
CA ARG A 260 2.57 -32.38 12.58
C ARG A 260 3.92 -31.67 12.76
N LYS A 261 4.04 -30.77 13.73
CA LYS A 261 5.29 -30.02 14.03
C LYS A 261 6.49 -30.93 14.29
N ILE A 262 6.29 -32.04 15.00
CA ILE A 262 7.32 -33.08 15.24
C ILE A 262 7.80 -33.73 13.94
N ARG A 263 6.96 -33.84 12.91
CA ARG A 263 7.30 -34.45 11.61
C ARG A 263 7.85 -33.43 10.60
N ILE A 264 7.29 -32.23 10.56
CA ILE A 264 7.63 -31.18 9.60
C ILE A 264 8.94 -30.48 9.96
N ARG A 265 9.09 -29.98 11.21
CA ARG A 265 10.26 -29.17 11.62
C ARG A 265 11.63 -29.83 11.31
N PRO A 266 11.86 -31.14 11.53
CA PRO A 266 13.13 -31.78 11.17
C PRO A 266 13.40 -31.81 9.66
N ALA A 267 12.37 -32.00 8.83
CA ALA A 267 12.50 -31.99 7.38
C ALA A 267 12.72 -30.57 6.84
N LEU A 268 11.99 -29.58 7.41
CA LEU A 268 12.16 -28.17 7.06
C LEU A 268 13.57 -27.68 7.42
N LYS A 269 14.06 -27.99 8.64
CA LYS A 269 15.44 -27.77 9.07
C LYS A 269 16.46 -28.34 8.07
N ASN A 270 16.26 -29.57 7.59
CA ASN A 270 17.18 -30.20 6.65
C ASN A 270 17.14 -29.53 5.26
N ALA A 271 15.96 -29.10 4.80
CA ALA A 271 15.81 -28.43 3.50
C ALA A 271 16.39 -27.00 3.50
N ILE A 272 16.24 -26.23 4.60
CA ILE A 272 16.78 -24.87 4.70
C ILE A 272 18.18 -24.82 5.35
N SER A 273 18.72 -25.94 5.85
CA SER A 273 20.00 -26.06 6.56
C SER A 273 20.17 -25.25 7.86
N TYR A 274 19.11 -24.65 8.39
CA TYR A 274 19.11 -23.91 9.66
C TYR A 274 18.24 -24.59 10.73
N GLY A 275 18.69 -24.55 11.99
CA GLY A 275 17.93 -25.06 13.12
C GLY A 275 16.82 -24.10 13.54
N ILE A 276 15.57 -24.52 13.35
CA ILE A 276 14.38 -23.83 13.89
C ILE A 276 14.20 -24.23 15.36
N THR A 277 14.12 -23.24 16.25
CA THR A 277 13.90 -23.42 17.69
C THR A 277 12.55 -22.83 18.08
N GLN A 278 11.78 -23.53 18.91
CA GLN A 278 10.54 -22.98 19.48
C GLN A 278 10.87 -22.06 20.66
N MET A 279 10.41 -20.82 20.61
CA MET A 279 10.62 -19.81 21.67
C MET A 279 9.69 -20.04 22.87
N ILE A 280 10.09 -19.52 24.04
CA ILE A 280 9.20 -19.24 25.17
C ILE A 280 9.46 -17.78 25.57
N SER A 281 8.50 -16.89 25.28
CA SER A 281 8.55 -15.46 25.64
C SER A 281 7.78 -15.21 26.93
N ASP A 282 8.15 -14.12 27.64
CA ASP A 282 7.53 -13.74 28.93
C ASP A 282 6.02 -13.51 28.83
N ASP A 283 5.54 -13.05 27.67
CA ASP A 283 4.13 -12.81 27.37
C ASP A 283 3.36 -14.06 26.87
N ARG A 284 4.07 -15.17 26.64
CA ARG A 284 3.57 -16.42 26.05
C ARG A 284 2.94 -16.27 24.66
N THR A 285 3.22 -15.20 23.91
CA THR A 285 2.70 -14.99 22.54
C THR A 285 3.68 -15.44 21.45
N THR A 286 4.31 -16.58 21.69
CA THR A 286 5.43 -17.13 20.92
C THR A 286 5.05 -17.54 19.49
N PRO A 287 5.91 -17.27 18.48
CA PRO A 287 5.84 -17.98 17.21
C PRO A 287 6.14 -19.48 17.36
N ASP A 288 5.72 -20.26 16.37
CA ASP A 288 5.96 -21.69 16.34
C ASP A 288 7.44 -22.03 16.13
N GLY A 289 8.16 -21.24 15.34
CA GLY A 289 9.59 -21.41 15.12
C GLY A 289 10.32 -20.09 14.97
N VAL A 290 11.56 -20.05 15.45
CA VAL A 290 12.50 -18.95 15.17
C VAL A 290 13.87 -19.55 14.83
N ILE A 291 14.50 -19.03 13.78
CA ILE A 291 15.94 -19.17 13.57
C ILE A 291 16.58 -17.92 14.17
N MET A 292 17.12 -18.06 15.38
CA MET A 292 17.87 -17.00 16.02
C MET A 292 19.36 -17.10 15.68
N TRP A 293 20.00 -15.94 15.53
CA TRP A 293 21.45 -15.81 15.67
C TRP A 293 21.75 -15.08 16.97
N THR A 294 22.87 -15.43 17.61
CA THR A 294 23.35 -14.72 18.81
C THR A 294 24.55 -13.89 18.42
N MET A 295 24.43 -12.57 18.57
CA MET A 295 25.55 -11.65 18.47
C MET A 295 26.37 -11.75 19.76
N SER A 296 27.70 -11.85 19.62
CA SER A 296 28.62 -11.85 20.76
C SER A 296 29.20 -10.45 20.93
N GLY A 297 28.99 -9.84 22.09
CA GLY A 297 29.61 -8.55 22.44
C GLY A 297 31.14 -8.64 22.40
N THR A 298 31.80 -7.54 21.98
CA THR A 298 33.26 -7.47 21.81
C THR A 298 34.06 -7.59 23.12
N ASP A 299 33.39 -7.45 24.27
CA ASP A 299 33.95 -7.63 25.62
C ASP A 299 33.44 -8.91 26.32
N GLY A 300 32.62 -9.72 25.64
CA GLY A 300 31.97 -10.91 26.21
C GLY A 300 30.72 -10.63 27.06
N SER A 301 30.24 -9.39 27.13
CA SER A 301 28.97 -9.04 27.78
C SER A 301 27.80 -9.04 26.78
N LEU A 302 26.60 -9.35 27.30
CA LEU A 302 25.30 -9.45 26.62
C LEU A 302 25.27 -10.09 25.21
N ASN A 303 24.85 -11.35 25.19
CA ASN A 303 24.47 -12.09 23.99
C ASN A 303 23.11 -11.59 23.44
N GLU A 304 23.11 -10.61 22.54
CA GLU A 304 21.87 -10.16 21.87
C GLU A 304 21.39 -11.20 20.85
N ALA A 305 20.11 -11.57 20.93
CA ALA A 305 19.49 -12.57 20.08
C ALA A 305 18.65 -11.91 18.97
N VAL A 306 18.96 -12.23 17.71
CA VAL A 306 18.29 -11.65 16.53
C VAL A 306 17.54 -12.73 15.77
N ALA A 307 16.28 -12.46 15.40
CA ALA A 307 15.52 -13.36 14.53
C ALA A 307 15.94 -13.17 13.06
N LEU A 308 16.60 -14.18 12.49
CA LEU A 308 16.84 -14.25 11.05
C LEU A 308 15.57 -14.71 10.32
N LEU A 309 14.83 -15.64 10.94
CA LEU A 309 13.59 -16.20 10.43
C LEU A 309 12.57 -16.42 11.54
N ILE A 310 11.29 -16.15 11.27
CA ILE A 310 10.14 -16.51 12.12
C ILE A 310 9.18 -17.41 11.32
N GLU A 311 8.65 -18.45 11.96
CA GLU A 311 7.87 -19.52 11.33
C GLU A 311 6.54 -19.72 12.08
N GLU A 312 5.47 -19.90 11.30
CA GLU A 312 4.10 -20.14 11.77
C GLU A 312 3.49 -21.34 11.05
N GLU A 313 3.09 -22.36 11.81
CA GLU A 313 2.55 -23.61 11.27
C GLU A 313 1.04 -23.73 11.55
N LYS A 314 0.31 -24.38 10.63
CA LYS A 314 -1.09 -24.83 10.83
C LYS A 314 -1.25 -26.23 10.23
N ARG A 315 -2.18 -27.05 10.75
CA ARG A 315 -2.46 -28.36 10.13
C ARG A 315 -2.99 -28.18 8.72
N GLU A 316 -3.88 -27.20 8.51
CA GLU A 316 -4.43 -26.85 7.20
C GLU A 316 -4.64 -25.33 7.02
N LEU A 317 -4.81 -24.90 5.76
CA LEU A 317 -4.98 -23.49 5.38
C LEU A 317 -6.31 -22.92 5.91
N GLY A 318 -6.24 -21.78 6.61
CA GLY A 318 -7.39 -21.10 7.21
C GLY A 318 -7.81 -21.64 8.59
N GLU A 319 -7.10 -22.64 9.12
CA GLU A 319 -7.35 -23.18 10.46
C GLU A 319 -7.28 -22.10 11.56
N GLY A 320 -8.12 -22.24 12.59
CA GLY A 320 -8.23 -21.27 13.68
C GLY A 320 -8.95 -19.96 13.31
N GLY A 321 -9.39 -19.81 12.05
CA GLY A 321 -10.01 -18.58 11.54
C GLY A 321 -9.01 -17.49 11.17
N CYS A 322 -7.74 -17.87 10.99
CA CYS A 322 -6.61 -17.02 10.67
C CYS A 322 -5.79 -17.59 9.52
N ASP A 323 -5.08 -16.73 8.80
CA ASP A 323 -4.06 -17.14 7.83
C ASP A 323 -2.67 -17.20 8.48
N ALA A 324 -1.85 -18.18 8.10
CA ALA A 324 -0.51 -18.35 8.63
C ALA A 324 0.43 -17.19 8.22
N SER A 325 0.27 -16.59 7.03
CA SER A 325 1.10 -15.43 6.64
C SER A 325 0.73 -14.18 7.43
N THR A 326 -0.57 -13.95 7.66
CA THR A 326 -1.04 -12.89 8.56
C THR A 326 -0.58 -13.14 10.02
N GLN A 327 -0.58 -14.39 10.50
CA GLN A 327 -0.05 -14.70 11.84
C GLN A 327 1.46 -14.41 11.91
N ALA A 328 2.24 -14.77 10.90
CA ALA A 328 3.69 -14.53 10.87
C ALA A 328 4.03 -13.03 10.90
N SER A 329 3.26 -12.19 10.21
CA SER A 329 3.38 -10.72 10.31
C SER A 329 3.23 -10.22 11.74
N PHE A 330 2.21 -10.69 12.47
CA PHE A 330 2.00 -10.31 13.86
C PHE A 330 3.04 -10.90 14.81
N SER A 331 3.54 -12.10 14.54
CA SER A 331 4.59 -12.73 15.35
C SER A 331 5.96 -12.06 15.17
N MET A 332 6.28 -11.56 13.98
CA MET A 332 7.45 -10.71 13.75
C MET A 332 7.37 -9.41 14.54
N LEU A 333 6.23 -8.72 14.46
CA LEU A 333 5.99 -7.51 15.23
C LEU A 333 6.06 -7.80 16.75
N LYS A 334 5.39 -8.85 17.24
CA LYS A 334 5.41 -9.26 18.66
C LYS A 334 6.77 -9.72 19.16
N TYR A 335 7.61 -10.35 18.32
CA TYR A 335 9.00 -10.66 18.67
C TYR A 335 9.79 -9.36 18.86
N TRP A 336 9.84 -8.53 17.82
CA TRP A 336 10.73 -7.37 17.83
C TRP A 336 10.34 -6.31 18.86
N VAL A 337 9.06 -6.14 19.21
CA VAL A 337 8.66 -5.14 20.22
C VAL A 337 9.00 -5.53 21.67
N GLN A 338 9.47 -6.76 21.94
CA GLN A 338 9.89 -7.16 23.30
C GLN A 338 11.11 -6.33 23.78
N SER A 339 11.22 -6.12 25.10
CA SER A 339 12.21 -5.21 25.69
C SER A 339 13.65 -5.72 25.64
N ASN A 340 13.85 -7.02 25.58
CA ASN A 340 15.15 -7.65 25.29
C ASN A 340 15.70 -7.28 23.90
N ASN A 341 14.84 -6.88 22.96
CA ASN A 341 15.20 -6.51 21.60
C ASN A 341 15.37 -4.98 21.42
N ASP A 342 15.25 -4.18 22.49
CA ASP A 342 15.25 -2.71 22.40
C ASP A 342 16.58 -2.13 21.88
N ALA A 343 17.71 -2.80 22.12
CA ALA A 343 19.03 -2.42 21.59
C ALA A 343 19.11 -2.63 20.07
N VAL A 344 19.06 -3.87 19.58
CA VAL A 344 19.02 -4.22 18.13
C VAL A 344 18.03 -3.34 17.35
N ARG A 345 16.81 -3.18 17.86
CA ARG A 345 15.71 -2.43 17.22
C ARG A 345 15.86 -0.91 17.30
N GLY A 346 16.80 -0.41 18.11
CA GLY A 346 17.29 0.97 18.03
C GLY A 346 18.29 1.18 16.88
N ARG A 347 19.04 0.14 16.51
CA ARG A 347 20.17 0.20 15.56
C ARG A 347 19.81 -0.15 14.12
N CYS A 348 18.74 -0.91 13.89
CA CYS A 348 18.36 -1.37 12.55
C CYS A 348 16.85 -1.46 12.32
N CYS A 349 16.45 -1.63 11.06
CA CYS A 349 15.06 -1.86 10.65
C CYS A 349 14.58 -3.31 10.87
N CYS A 350 15.27 -4.09 11.71
CA CYS A 350 14.96 -5.48 12.04
C CYS A 350 14.56 -6.38 10.84
N PRO A 351 15.38 -6.47 9.77
CA PRO A 351 15.07 -7.30 8.61
C PRO A 351 14.95 -8.78 9.00
N THR A 352 13.80 -9.40 8.70
CA THR A 352 13.47 -10.77 9.10
C THR A 352 12.78 -11.51 7.95
N PHE A 353 13.16 -12.76 7.67
CA PHE A 353 12.38 -13.63 6.80
C PHE A 353 11.24 -14.29 7.57
N LEU A 354 10.11 -14.56 6.91
CA LEU A 354 9.00 -15.30 7.50
C LEU A 354 8.68 -16.56 6.67
N ILE A 355 8.34 -17.66 7.34
CA ILE A 355 7.68 -18.82 6.75
C ILE A 355 6.25 -18.90 7.27
N ALA A 356 5.31 -19.00 6.34
CA ALA A 356 3.92 -19.38 6.61
C ALA A 356 3.68 -20.78 6.04
N PHE A 357 3.34 -21.75 6.90
CA PHE A 357 3.21 -23.15 6.48
C PHE A 357 1.89 -23.77 6.99
N ALA A 358 0.90 -23.88 6.11
CA ALA A 358 -0.42 -24.39 6.46
C ALA A 358 -0.80 -25.58 5.56
N GLY A 359 -0.88 -26.78 6.12
CA GLY A 359 -1.13 -27.99 5.32
C GLY A 359 -0.02 -28.21 4.27
N PRO A 360 -0.38 -28.43 2.99
CA PRO A 360 0.58 -28.51 1.90
C PRO A 360 1.00 -27.14 1.34
N TRP A 361 0.62 -26.01 1.95
CA TRP A 361 0.91 -24.66 1.44
C TRP A 361 2.05 -23.97 2.19
N LEU A 362 3.11 -23.58 1.48
CA LEU A 362 4.25 -22.85 2.03
C LEU A 362 4.46 -21.53 1.29
N ALA A 363 4.56 -20.42 2.03
CA ALA A 363 4.96 -19.11 1.49
C ALA A 363 6.16 -18.54 2.26
N VAL A 364 7.07 -17.87 1.53
CA VAL A 364 8.15 -17.07 2.12
C VAL A 364 7.79 -15.59 2.02
N LEU A 365 7.96 -14.87 3.12
CA LEU A 365 7.82 -13.43 3.21
C LEU A 365 9.11 -12.81 3.74
N GLY A 366 9.23 -11.49 3.62
CA GLY A 366 10.20 -10.70 4.37
C GLY A 366 9.49 -9.56 5.09
N ALA A 367 10.10 -9.08 6.17
CA ALA A 367 9.56 -8.03 7.01
C ALA A 367 10.66 -7.06 7.47
N VAL A 368 10.29 -5.79 7.63
CA VAL A 368 11.11 -4.73 8.23
C VAL A 368 10.25 -3.83 9.12
N LEU A 369 10.89 -3.15 10.06
CA LEU A 369 10.28 -2.31 11.08
C LEU A 369 10.92 -0.91 11.06
N THR A 370 10.28 0.02 10.34
CA THR A 370 10.62 1.45 10.29
C THR A 370 9.80 2.20 11.35
N ASP A 371 9.29 3.39 11.05
CA ASP A 371 8.08 3.95 11.69
C ASP A 371 6.80 3.10 11.44
N LYS A 372 6.89 2.10 10.55
CA LYS A 372 5.84 1.20 10.08
C LYS A 372 6.29 -0.26 10.25
N CYS A 373 5.36 -1.19 10.44
CA CYS A 373 5.65 -2.62 10.26
C CYS A 373 5.33 -3.01 8.82
N ILE A 374 6.35 -3.23 7.99
CA ILE A 374 6.22 -3.55 6.56
C ILE A 374 6.47 -5.05 6.38
N VAL A 375 5.55 -5.75 5.70
CA VAL A 375 5.67 -7.19 5.45
C VAL A 375 5.26 -7.49 4.01
N GLN A 376 6.15 -8.08 3.22
CA GLN A 376 5.92 -8.36 1.80
C GLN A 376 6.10 -9.84 1.48
N ARG A 377 5.19 -10.37 0.66
CA ARG A 377 5.22 -11.76 0.18
C ARG A 377 6.29 -11.87 -0.91
N LEU A 378 7.30 -12.70 -0.66
CA LEU A 378 8.42 -12.93 -1.59
C LEU A 378 8.19 -14.16 -2.47
N THR A 379 7.22 -15.00 -2.13
CA THR A 379 6.63 -16.03 -2.99
C THR A 379 5.12 -16.04 -2.85
N ASP A 380 4.44 -16.63 -3.84
CA ASP A 380 3.08 -17.15 -3.67
C ASP A 380 3.02 -18.25 -2.59
N PHE A 381 1.81 -18.68 -2.22
CA PHE A 381 1.60 -19.94 -1.52
C PHE A 381 1.91 -21.11 -2.45
N MET A 382 3.10 -21.68 -2.31
CA MET A 382 3.55 -22.83 -3.08
C MET A 382 2.91 -24.11 -2.56
N TRP A 383 2.35 -24.90 -3.48
CA TRP A 383 1.89 -26.25 -3.21
C TRP A 383 3.07 -27.22 -3.06
N MET A 384 3.23 -27.77 -1.86
CA MET A 384 4.25 -28.75 -1.45
C MET A 384 3.80 -30.21 -1.63
N GLY A 385 2.53 -30.44 -1.97
CA GLY A 385 1.93 -31.78 -2.00
C GLY A 385 2.34 -32.63 -3.22
N ASN A 386 2.57 -33.92 -3.02
CA ASN A 386 2.92 -34.89 -4.06
C ASN A 386 1.69 -35.31 -4.89
N GLY A 387 1.22 -34.41 -5.76
CA GLY A 387 0.06 -34.63 -6.64
C GLY A 387 0.30 -35.48 -7.89
N ALA A 388 1.54 -35.89 -8.17
CA ALA A 388 1.91 -36.69 -9.35
C ALA A 388 3.08 -37.62 -9.04
N VAL A 389 3.13 -38.78 -9.72
CA VAL A 389 4.16 -39.83 -9.53
C VAL A 389 5.55 -39.39 -10.01
N LEU A 390 5.61 -38.49 -11.01
CA LEU A 390 6.83 -37.85 -11.50
C LEU A 390 6.67 -36.34 -11.29
N ASN A 391 7.40 -35.76 -10.34
CA ASN A 391 7.21 -34.37 -9.90
C ASN A 391 8.53 -33.62 -9.65
N ASP A 392 9.64 -34.16 -10.18
CA ASP A 392 11.01 -33.68 -10.01
C ASP A 392 11.18 -32.19 -10.35
N GLY A 393 10.47 -31.71 -11.37
CA GLY A 393 10.47 -30.28 -11.75
C GLY A 393 9.90 -29.38 -10.64
N THR A 394 8.81 -29.80 -9.99
CA THR A 394 8.24 -29.07 -8.84
C THR A 394 9.14 -29.19 -7.62
N CYS A 395 9.71 -30.37 -7.37
CA CYS A 395 10.65 -30.57 -6.27
C CYS A 395 11.90 -29.68 -6.42
N ARG A 396 12.51 -29.64 -7.61
CA ARG A 396 13.65 -28.75 -7.91
C ARG A 396 13.25 -27.27 -7.88
N ARG A 397 12.03 -26.90 -8.29
CA ARG A 397 11.51 -25.52 -8.15
C ARG A 397 11.41 -25.09 -6.68
N ILE A 398 10.86 -25.94 -5.81
CA ILE A 398 10.75 -25.67 -4.37
C ILE A 398 12.13 -25.69 -3.71
N ALA A 399 12.99 -26.65 -4.06
CA ALA A 399 14.34 -26.76 -3.55
C ALA A 399 15.18 -25.51 -3.89
N ARG A 400 14.97 -24.90 -5.07
CA ARG A 400 15.58 -23.59 -5.40
C ARG A 400 15.18 -22.52 -4.40
N VAL A 401 13.88 -22.38 -4.12
CA VAL A 401 13.36 -21.36 -3.19
C VAL A 401 13.91 -21.58 -1.77
N LEU A 402 13.91 -22.82 -1.28
CA LEU A 402 14.44 -23.15 0.05
C LEU A 402 15.96 -22.95 0.13
N TYR A 403 16.71 -23.25 -0.93
CA TYR A 403 18.15 -23.00 -1.01
C TYR A 403 18.48 -21.50 -1.12
N SER A 404 17.67 -20.73 -1.84
CA SER A 404 17.75 -19.25 -1.91
C SER A 404 17.51 -18.63 -0.53
N LEU A 405 16.56 -19.19 0.24
CA LEU A 405 16.33 -18.81 1.62
C LEU A 405 17.55 -19.13 2.50
N THR A 406 18.16 -20.32 2.37
CA THR A 406 19.43 -20.64 3.07
C THR A 406 20.52 -19.61 2.78
N ARG A 407 20.72 -19.24 1.52
CA ARG A 407 21.73 -18.27 1.08
C ARG A 407 21.45 -16.87 1.65
N SER A 408 20.21 -16.39 1.55
CA SER A 408 19.83 -15.09 2.10
C SER A 408 19.81 -15.03 3.63
N LEU A 409 19.55 -16.14 4.34
CA LEU A 409 19.74 -16.21 5.80
C LEU A 409 21.23 -16.15 6.18
N GLY A 410 22.14 -16.56 5.29
CA GLY A 410 23.57 -16.32 5.41
C GLY A 410 23.89 -14.83 5.37
N HIS A 411 23.48 -14.15 4.31
CA HIS A 411 23.69 -12.70 4.16
C HIS A 411 22.98 -11.86 5.22
N LEU A 412 21.82 -12.29 5.71
CA LEU A 412 21.13 -11.63 6.81
C LEU A 412 21.90 -11.78 8.14
N ARG A 413 22.50 -12.96 8.38
CA ARG A 413 23.40 -13.18 9.51
C ARG A 413 24.67 -12.34 9.40
N GLU A 414 25.26 -12.21 8.22
CA GLU A 414 26.42 -11.35 7.94
C GLU A 414 26.08 -9.88 8.25
N TYR A 415 24.92 -9.39 7.80
CA TYR A 415 24.41 -8.06 8.14
C TYR A 415 24.28 -7.84 9.65
N TYR A 416 23.68 -8.78 10.40
CA TYR A 416 23.56 -8.67 11.85
C TYR A 416 24.91 -8.73 12.57
N VAL A 417 25.86 -9.55 12.10
CA VAL A 417 27.24 -9.60 12.64
C VAL A 417 27.99 -8.29 12.40
N ALA A 418 27.66 -7.54 11.35
CA ALA A 418 28.26 -6.23 11.05
C ALA A 418 27.67 -5.05 11.85
N LEU A 419 26.58 -5.25 12.62
CA LEU A 419 25.98 -4.18 13.44
C LEU A 419 26.87 -3.85 14.64
N THR A 420 27.53 -2.69 14.61
CA THR A 420 28.28 -2.16 15.75
C THR A 420 27.37 -1.86 16.95
N PRO A 421 27.65 -2.41 18.15
CA PRO A 421 26.88 -2.11 19.36
C PRO A 421 27.19 -0.70 19.86
N THR A 422 26.18 0.16 19.90
CA THR A 422 26.20 1.44 20.64
C THR A 422 24.81 1.68 21.25
N ASN A 423 24.71 2.59 22.22
CA ASN A 423 23.44 2.89 22.88
C ASN A 423 22.54 3.84 22.07
N ASP A 424 23.07 4.47 21.02
CA ASP A 424 22.39 5.52 20.27
C ASP A 424 21.53 4.94 19.13
N PRO A 425 20.22 5.25 19.08
CA PRO A 425 19.35 4.79 18.00
C PRO A 425 19.77 5.39 16.65
N ASP A 426 20.01 4.55 15.65
CA ASP A 426 20.42 4.97 14.30
C ASP A 426 19.18 5.48 13.53
N PRO A 427 19.14 6.75 13.07
CA PRO A 427 18.01 7.27 12.29
C PRO A 427 17.85 6.58 10.93
N SER A 428 18.91 6.00 10.35
CA SER A 428 18.88 5.37 9.04
C SER A 428 18.06 4.07 8.99
N ARG A 429 17.64 3.53 10.15
CA ARG A 429 16.63 2.45 10.23
C ARG A 429 15.26 2.80 9.63
N PHE A 430 15.00 4.08 9.35
CA PHE A 430 13.76 4.54 8.72
C PHE A 430 13.84 4.66 7.18
N PHE A 431 15.05 4.58 6.61
CA PHE A 431 15.34 4.89 5.22
C PHE A 431 15.89 3.65 4.48
N PRO A 432 15.98 3.66 3.14
CA PRO A 432 16.70 2.62 2.40
C PRO A 432 18.17 2.50 2.86
N TYR A 433 18.78 1.32 2.70
CA TYR A 433 20.15 1.09 3.20
C TYR A 433 21.24 1.78 2.35
N THR A 434 20.89 2.19 1.13
CA THR A 434 21.81 2.79 0.16
C THR A 434 22.21 4.21 0.57
N LYS A 435 23.51 4.47 0.70
CA LYS A 435 24.08 5.76 1.12
C LYS A 435 25.12 6.31 0.14
N SER A 436 25.03 5.91 -1.13
CA SER A 436 25.96 6.35 -2.20
C SER A 436 25.48 6.02 -3.61
N PHE A 437 25.76 6.91 -4.57
CA PHE A 437 25.55 6.72 -6.02
C PHE A 437 26.85 6.89 -6.81
N LEU A 438 26.86 6.63 -8.12
CA LEU A 438 28.04 6.85 -8.96
C LEU A 438 27.95 8.20 -9.70
N SER A 439 28.93 9.09 -9.50
CA SER A 439 29.13 10.29 -10.33
C SER A 439 30.41 10.15 -11.14
N SER A 440 30.34 10.27 -12.47
CA SER A 440 31.47 10.07 -13.39
C SER A 440 32.25 8.74 -13.18
N GLY A 441 31.57 7.70 -12.69
CA GLY A 441 32.15 6.39 -12.36
C GLY A 441 32.74 6.26 -10.94
N MET A 442 32.77 7.33 -10.16
CA MET A 442 33.25 7.33 -8.77
C MET A 442 32.08 7.32 -7.77
N PRO A 443 32.15 6.59 -6.64
CA PRO A 443 31.16 6.68 -5.58
C PRO A 443 31.10 8.08 -4.94
N VAL A 444 29.89 8.62 -4.82
CA VAL A 444 29.55 9.82 -4.04
C VAL A 444 28.63 9.39 -2.91
N HIS A 445 29.06 9.61 -1.67
CA HIS A 445 28.29 9.26 -0.48
C HIS A 445 27.26 10.34 -0.12
N PHE A 446 26.16 9.93 0.51
CA PHE A 446 25.12 10.85 0.99
C PHE A 446 24.45 10.34 2.28
N GLU A 447 23.87 11.28 3.01
CA GLU A 447 23.04 11.04 4.20
C GLU A 447 21.58 11.45 3.93
N TYR A 448 20.63 10.72 4.52
CA TYR A 448 19.20 11.02 4.45
C TYR A 448 18.85 12.16 5.42
N VAL A 449 18.07 13.14 4.94
CA VAL A 449 17.64 14.32 5.71
C VAL A 449 16.15 14.26 6.03
N GLU A 450 15.28 14.20 5.00
CA GLU A 450 13.84 13.97 5.19
C GLU A 450 13.22 13.11 4.08
N ALA A 451 12.07 12.50 4.38
CA ALA A 451 11.16 11.95 3.38
C ALA A 451 10.29 13.09 2.82
N LEU A 452 10.20 13.22 1.49
CA LEU A 452 9.53 14.36 0.84
C LEU A 452 8.04 14.12 0.57
N GLU A 453 7.62 12.86 0.39
CA GLU A 453 6.21 12.48 0.41
C GLU A 453 5.74 12.17 1.85
N ARG A 454 4.47 12.47 2.14
CA ARG A 454 3.89 12.30 3.49
C ARG A 454 3.13 10.97 3.68
N ASP A 455 2.94 10.22 2.61
CA ASP A 455 2.16 8.99 2.61
C ASP A 455 2.99 7.77 3.06
N SER A 456 2.35 6.59 2.98
CA SER A 456 2.92 5.32 3.40
C SER A 456 3.89 4.69 2.40
N GLY A 457 3.72 4.97 1.11
CA GLY A 457 4.48 4.43 -0.02
C GLY A 457 5.75 5.21 -0.37
N CYS A 458 5.96 6.40 0.22
CA CYS A 458 7.08 7.32 -0.03
C CYS A 458 8.42 6.65 -0.43
N VAL A 459 8.91 7.00 -1.61
CA VAL A 459 10.23 6.60 -2.15
C VAL A 459 11.13 7.80 -2.45
N THR A 460 10.61 9.03 -2.38
CA THR A 460 11.38 10.25 -2.65
C THR A 460 11.92 10.85 -1.36
N PHE A 461 13.25 10.97 -1.28
CA PHE A 461 13.96 11.48 -0.11
C PHE A 461 14.83 12.69 -0.45
N LEU A 462 14.94 13.61 0.50
CA LEU A 462 15.95 14.66 0.54
C LEU A 462 17.22 14.11 1.18
N CYS A 463 18.34 14.25 0.49
CA CYS A 463 19.66 13.79 0.93
C CYS A 463 20.70 14.92 0.86
N ARG A 464 21.79 14.75 1.59
CA ARG A 464 22.95 15.66 1.57
C ARG A 464 24.21 14.87 1.21
N THR A 465 24.99 15.31 0.23
CA THR A 465 26.26 14.65 -0.12
C THR A 465 27.33 14.87 0.95
N VAL A 466 28.18 13.87 1.14
CA VAL A 466 29.31 13.89 2.07
C VAL A 466 30.57 14.26 1.28
N GLU A 467 30.68 15.55 0.93
CA GLU A 467 31.82 16.16 0.22
C GLU A 467 32.21 17.51 0.89
N ASP A 468 33.40 18.04 0.62
CA ASP A 468 33.91 19.28 1.27
C ASP A 468 32.98 20.50 1.10
N THR A 469 32.15 20.49 0.05
CA THR A 469 31.05 21.45 -0.17
C THR A 469 29.72 20.70 -0.34
N PRO A 470 29.02 20.36 0.75
CA PRO A 470 27.83 19.50 0.69
C PRO A 470 26.74 20.04 -0.23
N ARG A 471 26.20 19.17 -1.08
CA ARG A 471 25.07 19.45 -1.99
C ARG A 471 23.82 18.81 -1.44
N THR A 472 22.70 19.53 -1.53
CA THR A 472 21.37 18.95 -1.28
C THR A 472 20.87 18.32 -2.57
N VAL A 473 20.53 17.02 -2.52
CA VAL A 473 20.09 16.21 -3.66
C VAL A 473 18.79 15.49 -3.34
N VAL A 474 17.98 15.22 -4.36
CA VAL A 474 16.70 14.49 -4.24
C VAL A 474 16.67 13.30 -5.20
N ALA A 475 15.86 12.30 -4.87
CA ALA A 475 15.68 11.12 -5.71
C ALA A 475 14.83 11.33 -6.99
N TRP A 476 14.28 12.54 -7.23
CA TRP A 476 13.23 12.86 -8.21
C TRP A 476 13.26 14.37 -8.58
N PRO A 477 12.89 14.80 -9.81
CA PRO A 477 12.90 16.18 -10.38
C PRO A 477 13.81 17.32 -9.79
N PRO A 478 14.92 17.93 -10.35
CA PRO A 478 15.50 18.00 -11.72
C PRO A 478 17.07 17.89 -11.80
N GLU A 479 17.66 18.10 -12.99
CA GLU A 479 19.09 17.87 -13.33
C GLU A 479 19.65 16.53 -12.83
N LEU A 480 19.45 15.51 -13.66
CA LEU A 480 19.78 14.12 -13.38
C LEU A 480 21.29 13.90 -13.14
N LEU A 481 21.68 13.78 -11.86
CA LEU A 481 23.05 13.45 -11.46
C LEU A 481 23.35 11.94 -11.61
N TYR A 482 22.34 11.08 -11.43
CA TYR A 482 22.45 9.63 -11.58
C TYR A 482 21.10 8.97 -11.91
N CYS A 483 21.13 7.93 -12.75
CA CYS A 483 20.04 6.96 -12.91
C CYS A 483 20.67 5.59 -13.19
N GLY A 484 20.47 4.62 -12.28
CA GLY A 484 21.14 3.33 -12.40
C GLY A 484 20.70 2.32 -11.34
N SER A 485 21.56 1.35 -11.06
CA SER A 485 21.31 0.37 -10.00
C SER A 485 21.18 1.05 -8.63
N VAL A 486 20.39 0.45 -7.74
CA VAL A 486 20.27 0.87 -6.33
C VAL A 486 21.60 0.64 -5.61
N ASP A 487 22.18 -0.55 -5.76
CA ASP A 487 23.53 -0.87 -5.28
C ASP A 487 24.50 -1.01 -6.47
N HIS A 488 25.71 -0.47 -6.32
CA HIS A 488 26.78 -0.46 -7.31
C HIS A 488 28.04 -1.21 -6.83
N SER A 489 27.95 -1.93 -5.70
CA SER A 489 28.99 -2.85 -5.23
C SER A 489 29.14 -4.04 -6.19
N HIS A 490 30.32 -4.67 -6.21
CA HIS A 490 30.64 -5.74 -7.19
C HIS A 490 29.81 -7.03 -7.01
N ASP A 491 29.33 -7.27 -5.79
CA ASP A 491 28.45 -8.39 -5.41
C ASP A 491 27.01 -7.88 -5.12
N ALA A 492 26.61 -6.75 -5.70
CA ALA A 492 25.26 -6.23 -5.59
C ALA A 492 24.25 -7.22 -6.23
N PRO A 493 23.14 -7.56 -5.54
CA PRO A 493 22.04 -8.26 -6.20
C PRO A 493 21.38 -7.36 -7.26
N SER A 494 20.73 -7.97 -8.26
CA SER A 494 19.89 -7.21 -9.19
C SER A 494 18.70 -6.59 -8.45
N TYR A 495 18.42 -5.32 -8.75
CA TYR A 495 17.25 -4.59 -8.24
C TYR A 495 16.12 -4.46 -9.26
N GLN A 496 16.29 -4.96 -10.49
CA GLN A 496 15.37 -4.73 -11.60
C GLN A 496 13.92 -5.14 -11.27
N PRO A 497 12.91 -4.32 -11.63
CA PRO A 497 13.00 -3.11 -12.46
C PRO A 497 13.41 -1.84 -11.69
N LEU A 498 13.61 -1.91 -10.37
CA LEU A 498 13.93 -0.74 -9.54
C LEU A 498 15.28 -0.13 -9.94
N LYS A 499 15.31 1.20 -9.92
CA LYS A 499 16.51 2.02 -10.12
C LYS A 499 16.59 3.05 -9.02
N MET A 500 17.81 3.41 -8.64
CA MET A 500 18.03 4.66 -7.91
C MET A 500 18.24 5.77 -8.92
N ILE A 501 17.54 6.88 -8.68
CA ILE A 501 17.71 8.15 -9.36
C ILE A 501 18.19 9.15 -8.30
N VAL A 502 19.11 10.04 -8.67
CA VAL A 502 19.62 11.13 -7.80
C VAL A 502 19.81 12.37 -8.65
N MET A 503 19.43 13.54 -8.13
CA MET A 503 19.43 14.80 -8.86
C MET A 503 19.43 16.05 -7.95
N GLU A 504 19.44 17.26 -8.50
CA GLU A 504 19.46 18.52 -7.72
C GLU A 504 18.20 18.65 -6.84
N TYR A 505 18.31 19.33 -5.68
CA TYR A 505 17.13 19.78 -4.93
C TYR A 505 16.57 21.10 -5.48
N ILE A 506 15.30 21.12 -5.91
CA ILE A 506 14.57 22.38 -6.05
C ILE A 506 14.11 22.87 -4.67
N ASP A 507 14.72 23.95 -4.22
CA ASP A 507 14.09 24.84 -3.23
C ASP A 507 12.91 25.59 -3.88
N GLY A 508 11.69 25.13 -3.62
CA GLY A 508 10.46 25.60 -4.27
C GLY A 508 9.19 25.01 -3.66
N LYS A 509 8.05 25.32 -4.29
CA LYS A 509 6.72 24.83 -3.88
C LYS A 509 5.98 24.25 -5.08
N THR A 510 5.14 23.23 -4.87
CA THR A 510 4.29 22.72 -5.96
C THR A 510 3.17 23.72 -6.29
N ALA A 511 2.65 23.71 -7.51
CA ALA A 511 1.55 24.58 -7.90
C ALA A 511 0.32 24.34 -7.00
N ALA A 512 0.08 23.09 -6.58
CA ALA A 512 -0.93 22.73 -5.59
C ALA A 512 -0.74 23.38 -4.19
N GLN A 513 0.50 23.72 -3.81
CA GLN A 513 0.82 24.44 -2.57
C GLN A 513 0.72 25.95 -2.71
N LEU A 514 0.92 26.50 -3.92
CA LEU A 514 0.82 27.94 -4.20
C LEU A 514 -0.62 28.39 -4.45
N GLN A 515 -1.45 27.50 -5.01
CA GLN A 515 -2.85 27.76 -5.37
C GLN A 515 -2.93 29.00 -6.28
N ASN A 516 -3.44 30.13 -5.79
CA ASN A 516 -3.61 31.35 -6.57
C ASN A 516 -2.32 32.21 -6.63
N ASN A 517 -1.24 31.80 -5.96
CA ASN A 517 0.05 32.53 -5.90
C ASN A 517 1.05 32.03 -6.95
N LEU A 518 0.57 31.75 -8.17
CA LEU A 518 1.42 31.32 -9.29
C LEU A 518 2.08 32.53 -9.99
N PRO A 519 3.20 32.33 -10.71
CA PRO A 519 3.77 33.36 -11.58
C PRO A 519 2.77 33.85 -12.63
N GLU A 520 2.80 35.15 -12.96
CA GLU A 520 1.96 35.76 -14.01
C GLU A 520 2.14 35.08 -15.39
N ASP A 521 3.33 34.53 -15.64
CA ASP A 521 3.74 33.83 -16.84
C ASP A 521 3.68 32.30 -16.71
N PHE A 522 3.10 31.75 -15.63
CA PHE A 522 3.00 30.31 -15.36
C PHE A 522 2.43 29.52 -16.54
N ALA A 523 1.31 29.99 -17.11
CA ALA A 523 0.66 29.35 -18.25
C ALA A 523 1.53 29.35 -19.52
N ALA A 524 2.35 30.39 -19.72
CA ALA A 524 3.27 30.49 -20.86
C ALA A 524 4.45 29.53 -20.69
N GLN A 525 5.12 29.56 -19.52
CA GLN A 525 6.23 28.63 -19.21
C GLN A 525 5.77 27.16 -19.28
N LEU A 526 4.61 26.82 -18.72
CA LEU A 526 4.08 25.45 -18.75
C LEU A 526 3.77 24.99 -20.18
N SER A 527 3.20 25.87 -21.02
CA SER A 527 2.95 25.60 -22.43
C SER A 527 4.25 25.40 -23.24
N GLU A 528 5.29 26.17 -22.93
CA GLU A 528 6.62 26.01 -23.55
C GLU A 528 7.24 24.66 -23.19
N ILE A 529 7.19 24.25 -21.91
CA ILE A 529 7.75 22.96 -21.46
C ILE A 529 7.06 21.78 -22.16
N ILE A 530 5.72 21.79 -22.26
CA ILE A 530 4.97 20.74 -22.99
C ILE A 530 5.30 20.77 -24.49
N SER A 531 5.43 21.96 -25.09
CA SER A 531 5.85 22.12 -26.49
C SER A 531 7.25 21.53 -26.74
N VAL A 532 8.21 21.74 -25.83
CA VAL A 532 9.57 21.17 -25.91
C VAL A 532 9.53 19.64 -25.82
N LEU A 533 8.82 19.07 -24.85
CA LEU A 533 8.65 17.60 -24.73
C LEU A 533 8.04 17.01 -26.00
N HIS A 534 6.97 17.62 -26.50
CA HIS A 534 6.27 17.16 -27.70
C HIS A 534 7.14 17.28 -28.96
N THR A 535 7.91 18.35 -29.08
CA THR A 535 8.86 18.56 -30.20
C THR A 535 9.98 17.52 -30.15
N GLY A 536 10.46 17.14 -28.96
CA GLY A 536 11.40 16.04 -28.76
C GLY A 536 10.84 14.63 -29.05
N GLY A 537 9.54 14.49 -29.31
CA GLY A 537 8.88 13.20 -29.54
C GLY A 537 8.45 12.47 -28.26
N TYR A 538 8.31 13.21 -27.15
CA TYR A 538 7.88 12.69 -25.85
C TYR A 538 6.47 13.19 -25.49
N VAL A 539 5.89 12.53 -24.48
CA VAL A 539 4.64 12.88 -23.78
C VAL A 539 4.89 12.79 -22.28
N PHE A 540 4.12 13.53 -21.49
CA PHE A 540 4.25 13.58 -20.03
C PHE A 540 3.27 12.65 -19.32
N GLY A 541 1.99 12.69 -19.70
CA GLY A 541 0.95 11.75 -19.30
C GLY A 541 0.26 12.01 -17.97
N ASP A 542 0.88 12.76 -17.05
CA ASP A 542 0.33 13.01 -15.70
C ASP A 542 0.37 14.49 -15.30
N LEU A 543 -0.05 15.38 -16.20
CA LEU A 543 0.09 16.83 -16.02
C LEU A 543 -0.93 17.37 -15.00
N ARG A 544 -0.51 17.48 -13.73
CA ARG A 544 -1.35 17.92 -12.60
C ARG A 544 -0.63 18.90 -11.66
N LEU A 545 -1.37 19.70 -10.90
CA LEU A 545 -0.82 20.70 -9.96
C LEU A 545 0.20 20.18 -8.92
N PRO A 546 0.15 18.92 -8.43
CA PRO A 546 1.21 18.37 -7.57
C PRO A 546 2.53 18.14 -8.33
N ASN A 547 2.45 17.79 -9.62
CA ASN A 547 3.56 17.39 -10.50
C ASN A 547 4.21 18.61 -11.20
N ILE A 548 3.79 19.82 -10.83
CA ILE A 548 4.34 21.07 -11.32
C ILE A 548 4.94 21.81 -10.11
N MET A 549 6.23 22.14 -10.19
CA MET A 549 6.96 22.86 -9.15
C MET A 549 7.36 24.25 -9.62
N VAL A 550 7.29 25.23 -8.71
CA VAL A 550 7.66 26.62 -8.96
C VAL A 550 8.77 27.02 -7.99
N ALA A 551 9.88 27.51 -8.53
CA ALA A 551 11.05 27.95 -7.78
C ALA A 551 11.67 29.19 -8.43
N LYS A 552 11.91 30.25 -7.66
CA LYS A 552 12.49 31.51 -8.16
C LYS A 552 11.74 32.07 -9.40
N LYS A 553 10.41 31.93 -9.41
CA LYS A 553 9.46 32.17 -10.53
C LYS A 553 9.57 31.26 -11.76
N GLN A 554 10.51 30.32 -11.82
CA GLN A 554 10.57 29.32 -12.88
C GLN A 554 9.63 28.15 -12.58
N VAL A 555 8.89 27.71 -13.59
CA VAL A 555 8.10 26.48 -13.62
C VAL A 555 9.00 25.33 -14.03
N LYS A 556 8.91 24.20 -13.32
CA LYS A 556 9.56 22.93 -13.65
C LYS A 556 8.52 21.82 -13.51
N LEU A 557 8.51 20.87 -14.44
CA LEU A 557 7.82 19.59 -14.23
C LEU A 557 8.65 18.72 -13.29
N ILE A 558 7.95 18.03 -12.40
CA ILE A 558 8.47 16.92 -11.59
C ILE A 558 7.55 15.72 -11.81
N ASP A 559 7.97 14.53 -11.40
CA ASP A 559 7.23 13.28 -11.60
C ASP A 559 7.03 12.85 -13.05
N PHE A 560 8.00 12.08 -13.56
CA PHE A 560 8.08 11.60 -14.94
C PHE A 560 7.76 10.10 -15.04
N ASP A 561 7.13 9.49 -14.04
CA ASP A 561 6.97 8.03 -13.93
C ASP A 561 6.18 7.42 -15.12
N TRP A 562 5.28 8.22 -15.73
CA TRP A 562 4.50 7.83 -16.91
C TRP A 562 5.03 8.45 -18.21
N ALA A 563 5.99 9.37 -18.13
CA ALA A 563 6.50 10.12 -19.27
C ALA A 563 7.37 9.23 -20.17
N GLY A 564 7.30 9.44 -21.48
CA GLY A 564 8.03 8.61 -22.42
C GLY A 564 7.84 8.98 -23.88
N LYS A 565 8.34 8.16 -24.79
CA LYS A 565 8.21 8.41 -26.24
C LYS A 565 6.77 8.18 -26.71
N VAL A 566 6.29 9.06 -27.58
CA VAL A 566 4.98 8.95 -28.24
C VAL A 566 4.80 7.55 -28.84
N GLY A 567 3.66 6.91 -28.56
CA GLY A 567 3.34 5.55 -29.04
C GLY A 567 4.03 4.40 -28.29
N LEU A 568 4.99 4.67 -27.40
CA LEU A 568 5.59 3.67 -26.51
C LEU A 568 5.17 3.86 -25.04
N ALA A 569 5.01 5.13 -24.60
CA ALA A 569 4.47 5.47 -23.29
C ALA A 569 3.03 4.96 -23.13
N LYS A 570 2.70 4.45 -21.94
CA LYS A 570 1.40 3.84 -21.62
C LYS A 570 0.98 4.16 -20.19
N TYR A 571 -0.32 4.31 -19.98
CA TYR A 571 -0.89 4.47 -18.64
C TYR A 571 -0.76 3.18 -17.81
N PRO A 572 -0.61 3.30 -16.47
CA PRO A 572 -0.60 2.14 -15.58
C PRO A 572 -1.93 1.38 -15.61
N ILE A 573 -1.92 0.17 -15.02
CA ILE A 573 -3.13 -0.68 -14.86
C ILE A 573 -4.17 0.01 -13.94
N HIS A 574 -3.71 0.86 -13.03
CA HIS A 574 -4.53 1.51 -12.02
C HIS A 574 -4.48 3.02 -12.19
N LEU A 575 -5.47 3.56 -12.90
CA LEU A 575 -5.76 4.99 -12.96
C LEU A 575 -6.61 5.41 -11.75
N ALA A 576 -6.32 6.58 -11.19
CA ALA A 576 -7.09 7.14 -10.07
C ALA A 576 -8.50 7.56 -10.53
N ARG A 577 -9.55 7.09 -9.84
CA ARG A 577 -10.95 7.32 -10.24
C ARG A 577 -11.48 8.71 -9.88
N ASN A 578 -10.81 9.42 -8.99
CA ASN A 578 -11.14 10.77 -8.53
C ASN A 578 -10.45 11.87 -9.36
N ILE A 579 -9.99 11.55 -10.56
CA ILE A 579 -9.35 12.47 -11.51
C ILE A 579 -10.14 12.42 -12.81
N SER A 580 -10.54 13.60 -13.30
CA SER A 580 -11.12 13.74 -14.63
C SER A 580 -10.00 13.57 -15.65
N TRP A 581 -9.87 12.37 -16.21
CA TRP A 581 -8.89 12.08 -17.24
C TRP A 581 -9.37 12.54 -18.62
N PRO A 582 -8.47 13.01 -19.49
CA PRO A 582 -8.79 13.36 -20.88
C PRO A 582 -9.51 12.26 -21.67
N MET A 583 -10.30 12.68 -22.66
CA MET A 583 -11.05 11.74 -23.50
C MET A 583 -10.12 10.76 -24.23
N GLY A 584 -10.35 9.45 -24.04
CA GLY A 584 -9.55 8.38 -24.61
C GLY A 584 -8.51 7.77 -23.67
N VAL A 585 -8.23 8.39 -22.53
CA VAL A 585 -7.36 7.82 -21.49
C VAL A 585 -7.95 6.52 -20.93
N MET A 586 -7.17 5.44 -20.97
CA MET A 586 -7.54 4.14 -20.42
C MET A 586 -6.32 3.39 -19.89
N ALA A 587 -6.53 2.52 -18.90
CA ALA A 587 -5.47 1.67 -18.34
C ALA A 587 -4.78 0.83 -19.43
N LEU A 588 -3.44 0.79 -19.43
CA LEU A 588 -2.59 0.21 -20.49
C LEU A 588 -2.76 0.80 -21.91
N GLY A 589 -3.60 1.82 -22.08
CA GLY A 589 -3.69 2.64 -23.30
C GLY A 589 -2.41 3.44 -23.52
N GLN A 590 -2.17 3.87 -24.76
CA GLN A 590 -1.04 4.74 -25.09
C GLN A 590 -1.25 6.13 -24.48
N ILE A 591 -0.15 6.78 -24.09
CA ILE A 591 -0.16 8.19 -23.70
C ILE A 591 0.05 9.01 -24.98
N GLU A 592 -0.89 9.89 -25.26
CA GLU A 592 -0.92 10.72 -26.47
C GLU A 592 -0.71 12.20 -26.13
N LYS A 593 -0.17 12.95 -27.11
CA LYS A 593 -0.03 14.41 -27.02
C LYS A 593 -1.37 15.12 -26.79
N ALA A 594 -2.47 14.54 -27.26
CA ALA A 594 -3.81 15.05 -27.02
C ALA A 594 -4.13 15.15 -25.52
N HIS A 595 -3.77 14.12 -24.73
CA HIS A 595 -4.04 14.10 -23.29
C HIS A 595 -3.26 15.19 -22.55
N ASP A 596 -1.98 15.36 -22.85
CA ASP A 596 -1.15 16.44 -22.28
C ASP A 596 -1.74 17.84 -22.59
N LEU A 597 -2.23 18.04 -23.82
CA LEU A 597 -2.83 19.29 -24.27
C LEU A 597 -4.23 19.55 -23.67
N GLU A 598 -4.97 18.50 -23.30
CA GLU A 598 -6.26 18.60 -22.62
C GLU A 598 -6.04 18.98 -21.15
N MET A 599 -5.19 18.22 -20.43
CA MET A 599 -4.79 18.55 -19.05
C MET A 599 -4.20 19.97 -18.93
N LEU A 600 -3.39 20.40 -19.91
CA LEU A 600 -2.82 21.75 -19.94
C LEU A 600 -3.91 22.84 -20.02
N ARG A 601 -4.97 22.63 -20.82
CA ARG A 601 -6.10 23.56 -20.92
C ARG A 601 -6.90 23.60 -19.62
N ASP A 602 -7.18 22.44 -19.04
CA ASP A 602 -7.97 22.34 -17.82
C ASP A 602 -7.25 23.01 -16.64
N LEU A 603 -5.93 22.79 -16.52
CA LEU A 603 -5.09 23.46 -15.53
C LEU A 603 -5.08 24.98 -15.70
N ILE A 604 -4.84 25.48 -16.92
CA ILE A 604 -4.81 26.94 -17.18
C ILE A 604 -6.19 27.55 -16.92
N THR A 605 -7.27 26.90 -17.37
CA THR A 605 -8.66 27.36 -17.15
C THR A 605 -9.02 27.40 -15.66
N THR A 606 -8.50 26.46 -14.86
CA THR A 606 -8.77 26.36 -13.42
C THR A 606 -7.85 27.23 -12.55
N THR A 607 -6.75 27.76 -13.10
CA THR A 607 -5.76 28.58 -12.33
C THR A 607 -5.74 30.06 -12.72
N VAL A 608 -6.44 30.45 -13.80
CA VAL A 608 -6.51 31.85 -14.29
C VAL A 608 -7.93 32.43 -14.14
N ALA A 609 -8.85 31.69 -13.51
CA ALA A 609 -10.22 32.10 -13.16
C ALA A 609 -10.36 32.47 -11.68
#